data_AF-A0A165F473-F1
#
_entry.id   AF-A0A165F473-F1
#
_cell.length_a   1.000
_cell.length_b   1.000
_cell.length_c   1.000
_cell.angle_alpha   90.00
_cell.angle_beta   90.00
_cell.angle_gamma   90.00
#
_symmetry.space_group_name_H-M   'P 1'
#
loop_
_entity.id
_entity.type
_entity.pdbx_description
1 polymer ?
#
loop_
_entity_poly.entity_id
_entity_poly.type
_entity_poly.pdbx_seq_one_letter_code
_entity_poly.pdbx_strand_id
1 'polypeptide(L)'
;MLDKIIGGVRAALRRRSTYLGLLVGVVFIILVPVVREPSAISKAAEDVPELHALIYALQRTKVGETLPASLELDSGLPVKAQEWALAADERDMAVWRASARRALQSHPVVVFSKTYCPYSRRAKDLLASFKLDPPPLVFELDTREDGKAIQDALHRLTGRATVPNVIVGPAGESIGGSDDLAALHAAGELLPVLERAIRGGRV
;
A
#
# COMPACT_ATOMS: atom_id res chain seq x y z
N MET A 1 5.73 45.67 70.00
CA MET A 1 4.77 44.81 69.30
C MET A 1 4.67 45.38 67.89
N LEU A 2 5.04 44.62 66.85
CA LEU A 2 5.07 44.96 65.41
C LEU A 2 6.42 45.31 64.71
N ASP A 3 7.58 45.36 65.39
CA ASP A 3 8.89 45.50 64.69
C ASP A 3 9.80 44.26 64.74
N LYS A 4 9.36 43.17 65.38
CA LYS A 4 10.10 41.89 65.42
C LYS A 4 9.79 40.93 64.28
N ILE A 5 8.93 41.32 63.32
CA ILE A 5 8.45 40.42 62.25
C ILE A 5 9.08 40.75 60.88
N ILE A 6 9.65 41.94 60.68
CA ILE A 6 10.18 42.38 59.37
C ILE A 6 11.72 42.27 59.29
N GLY A 7 12.41 42.07 60.41
CA GLY A 7 13.89 41.96 60.47
C GLY A 7 14.50 40.62 59.99
N GLY A 8 13.69 39.61 59.66
CA GLY A 8 14.19 38.28 59.29
C GLY A 8 14.38 38.03 57.79
N VAL A 9 13.96 38.95 56.92
CA VAL A 9 13.80 38.68 55.48
C VAL A 9 14.96 39.21 54.62
N ARG A 10 15.92 39.96 55.18
CA ARG A 10 17.12 40.38 54.43
C ARG A 10 18.36 40.18 55.28
N ALA A 11 19.34 39.48 54.69
CA ALA A 11 20.70 39.28 55.18
C ALA A 11 20.95 38.11 56.15
N ALA A 12 20.75 36.88 55.68
CA ALA A 12 21.65 35.78 56.04
C ALA A 12 21.73 34.70 54.95
N LEU A 13 21.84 35.13 53.69
CA LEU A 13 22.64 34.41 52.71
C LEU A 13 24.09 34.38 53.21
N ARG A 14 24.49 33.33 53.93
CA ARG A 14 25.84 32.74 53.95
C ARG A 14 25.95 31.77 55.12
N ARG A 15 25.78 30.48 54.82
CA ARG A 15 26.82 29.44 54.97
C ARG A 15 26.17 28.07 54.80
N ARG A 16 26.58 27.41 53.70
CA ARG A 16 26.76 25.96 53.52
C ARG A 16 25.74 25.01 54.17
N SER A 17 25.13 24.19 53.33
CA SER A 17 25.42 22.75 53.24
C SER A 17 24.14 21.94 53.07
N THR A 18 24.04 21.32 51.88
CA THR A 18 23.48 20.00 51.59
C THR A 18 22.09 19.61 52.14
N TYR A 19 21.25 19.11 51.23
CA TYR A 19 20.00 18.37 51.47
C TYR A 19 18.71 19.19 51.58
N LEU A 20 18.41 19.99 50.56
CA LEU A 20 17.02 20.39 50.26
C LEU A 20 16.83 20.42 48.74
N GLY A 21 16.44 19.29 48.15
CA GLY A 21 16.23 19.20 46.70
C GLY A 21 15.63 17.89 46.19
N LEU A 22 15.01 17.07 47.06
CA LEU A 22 14.45 15.77 46.64
C LEU A 22 12.92 15.71 46.62
N LEU A 23 12.20 16.72 47.14
CA LEU A 23 10.76 16.60 47.37
C LEU A 23 9.87 17.53 46.53
N VAL A 24 10.44 18.46 45.74
CA VAL A 24 9.65 19.33 44.83
C VAL A 24 9.72 18.87 43.36
N GLY A 25 10.60 17.92 43.03
CA GLY A 25 10.76 17.40 41.67
C GLY A 25 9.80 16.28 41.26
N VAL A 26 9.11 15.64 42.20
CA VAL A 26 8.35 14.39 41.93
C VAL A 26 6.89 14.66 41.50
N VAL A 27 6.35 15.85 41.76
CA VAL A 27 4.93 16.17 41.49
C VAL A 27 4.71 16.88 40.14
N PHE A 28 5.77 17.35 39.47
CA PHE A 28 5.66 18.04 38.17
C PHE A 28 5.87 17.15 36.93
N ILE A 29 6.00 15.83 37.11
CA ILE A 29 6.27 14.87 36.01
C ILE A 29 4.97 14.17 35.52
N ILE A 30 3.80 14.57 36.01
CA ILE A 30 2.52 13.97 35.61
C ILE A 30 1.60 15.03 34.99
N LEU A 31 1.98 15.65 33.87
CA LEU A 31 1.02 16.18 32.89
C LEU A 31 1.65 16.65 31.56
N VAL A 32 2.67 15.97 31.03
CA VAL A 32 2.94 16.08 29.59
C VAL A 32 2.26 14.88 28.96
N PRO A 33 1.23 15.05 28.12
CA PRO A 33 0.80 13.94 27.29
C PRO A 33 2.00 13.54 26.45
N VAL A 34 2.61 12.41 26.77
CA VAL A 34 3.50 11.71 25.85
C VAL A 34 2.62 11.33 24.67
N VAL A 35 2.52 12.23 23.71
CA VAL A 35 2.10 11.93 22.36
C VAL A 35 3.15 10.96 21.85
N ARG A 36 2.88 9.66 21.99
CA ARG A 36 3.65 8.62 21.33
C ARG A 36 3.55 8.92 19.85
N GLU A 37 4.66 9.32 19.23
CA GLU A 37 4.72 9.32 17.78
C GLU A 37 4.34 7.92 17.29
N PRO A 38 3.43 7.81 16.31
CA PRO A 38 3.07 6.53 15.75
C PRO A 38 4.37 5.84 15.28
N SER A 39 4.70 4.71 15.90
CA SER A 39 5.87 3.92 15.53
C SER A 39 5.77 3.59 14.04
N ALA A 40 6.90 3.56 13.34
CA ALA A 40 6.98 3.33 11.88
C ALA A 40 6.17 2.12 11.38
N ILE A 41 5.87 1.15 12.26
CA ILE A 41 5.02 -0.02 12.01
C ILE A 41 3.55 0.37 11.77
N SER A 42 3.01 1.37 12.47
CA SER A 42 1.64 1.87 12.25
C SER A 42 1.52 2.65 10.94
N LYS A 43 2.55 3.43 10.58
CA LYS A 43 2.59 4.20 9.33
C LYS A 43 2.72 3.30 8.09
N ALA A 44 3.49 2.21 8.18
CA ALA A 44 3.62 1.22 7.12
C ALA A 44 2.34 0.42 6.87
N ALA A 45 1.57 0.12 7.92
CA ALA A 45 0.24 -0.51 7.80
C ALA A 45 -0.79 0.44 7.14
N GLU A 46 -0.55 1.75 7.18
CA GLU A 46 -1.44 2.79 6.67
C GLU A 46 -1.15 3.21 5.22
N ASP A 47 -0.02 2.79 4.63
CA ASP A 47 0.32 3.07 3.23
C ASP A 47 -0.21 2.02 2.25
N VAL A 48 -0.77 2.48 1.13
CA VAL A 48 -1.35 1.61 0.08
C VAL A 48 -0.20 1.07 -0.77
N PRO A 49 -0.06 -0.25 -0.97
CA PRO A 49 0.96 -0.76 -1.86
C PRO A 49 0.74 -0.23 -3.29
N GLU A 50 1.80 0.16 -3.98
CA GLU A 50 1.71 0.78 -5.31
C GLU A 50 0.99 -0.11 -6.33
N LEU A 51 1.11 -1.44 -6.22
CA LEU A 51 0.40 -2.37 -7.10
C LEU A 51 -1.13 -2.25 -6.92
N HIS A 52 -1.61 -2.13 -5.68
CA HIS A 52 -3.03 -1.89 -5.39
C HIS A 52 -3.48 -0.55 -5.93
N ALA A 53 -2.66 0.49 -5.77
CA ALA A 53 -2.94 1.82 -6.29
C ALA A 53 -3.01 1.85 -7.83
N LEU A 54 -2.08 1.18 -8.51
CA LEU A 54 -2.07 1.01 -9.96
C LEU A 54 -3.32 0.29 -10.45
N ILE A 55 -3.65 -0.87 -9.87
CA ILE A 55 -4.84 -1.64 -10.24
C ILE A 55 -6.11 -0.81 -10.02
N TYR A 56 -6.20 -0.11 -8.89
CA TYR A 56 -7.32 0.76 -8.58
C TYR A 56 -7.46 1.92 -9.58
N ALA A 57 -6.36 2.58 -9.95
CA ALA A 57 -6.37 3.65 -10.94
C ALA A 57 -6.80 3.13 -12.32
N LEU A 58 -6.26 1.99 -12.76
CA LEU A 58 -6.63 1.39 -14.05
C LEU A 58 -8.10 1.00 -14.15
N GLN A 59 -8.71 0.52 -13.06
CA GLN A 59 -10.15 0.22 -12.99
C GLN A 59 -11.03 1.46 -13.23
N ARG A 60 -10.49 2.66 -12.99
CA ARG A 60 -11.20 3.93 -13.12
C ARG A 60 -10.92 4.66 -14.42
N THR A 61 -9.88 4.24 -15.17
CA THR A 61 -9.63 4.75 -16.52
C THR A 61 -10.68 4.24 -17.50
N LYS A 62 -11.25 5.11 -18.32
CA LYS A 62 -12.15 4.68 -19.40
C LYS A 62 -11.35 4.12 -20.57
N VAL A 63 -12.02 3.39 -21.45
CA VAL A 63 -11.42 2.91 -22.69
C VAL A 63 -10.90 4.10 -23.50
N GLY A 64 -9.63 4.06 -23.88
CA GLY A 64 -8.95 5.14 -24.61
C GLY A 64 -8.32 6.22 -23.72
N GLU A 65 -8.50 6.18 -22.40
CA GLU A 65 -7.83 7.10 -21.47
C GLU A 65 -6.51 6.50 -20.95
N THR A 66 -5.50 7.36 -20.80
CA THR A 66 -4.24 7.02 -20.14
C THR A 66 -4.27 7.43 -18.68
N LEU A 67 -3.41 6.82 -17.87
CA LEU A 67 -3.06 7.36 -16.57
C LEU A 67 -2.38 8.73 -16.73
N PRO A 68 -2.50 9.64 -15.75
CA PRO A 68 -1.85 10.95 -15.83
C PRO A 68 -0.33 10.82 -15.95
N ALA A 69 0.27 11.63 -16.84
CA ALA A 69 1.72 11.67 -17.02
C ALA A 69 2.49 12.02 -15.74
N SER A 70 1.84 12.71 -14.80
CA SER A 70 2.42 13.06 -13.49
C SER A 70 2.77 11.86 -12.60
N LEU A 71 2.33 10.65 -12.94
CA LEU A 71 2.71 9.45 -12.19
C LEU A 71 4.14 8.97 -12.49
N GLU A 72 4.80 9.44 -13.56
CA GLU A 72 6.19 9.10 -13.90
C GLU A 72 6.53 7.60 -13.74
N LEU A 73 5.66 6.73 -14.27
CA LEU A 73 5.70 5.27 -14.05
C LEU A 73 7.00 4.59 -14.52
N ASP A 74 7.69 5.22 -15.47
CA ASP A 74 8.93 4.76 -16.09
C ASP A 74 10.21 5.29 -15.40
N SER A 75 10.07 6.16 -14.40
CA SER A 75 11.21 6.73 -13.64
C SER A 75 12.01 5.69 -12.84
N GLY A 76 11.46 4.49 -12.64
CA GLY A 76 12.03 3.46 -11.77
C GLY A 76 11.89 3.78 -10.28
N LEU A 77 11.25 4.90 -9.92
CA LEU A 77 11.04 5.33 -8.54
C LEU A 77 9.61 5.03 -8.07
N PRO A 78 9.41 4.86 -6.75
CA PRO A 78 8.08 4.81 -6.15
C PRO A 78 7.28 6.08 -6.42
N VAL A 79 6.05 5.90 -6.87
CA VAL A 79 5.09 6.97 -7.10
C VAL A 79 4.39 7.30 -5.78
N LYS A 80 4.19 8.59 -5.50
CA LYS A 80 3.63 9.00 -4.20
C LYS A 80 2.14 8.71 -4.13
N ALA A 81 1.65 8.38 -2.93
CA ALA A 81 0.24 8.10 -2.67
C ALA A 81 -0.71 9.21 -3.16
N GLN A 82 -0.31 10.47 -3.05
CA GLN A 82 -1.12 11.61 -3.51
C GLN A 82 -1.27 11.63 -5.04
N GLU A 83 -0.23 11.26 -5.78
CA GLU A 83 -0.26 11.21 -7.23
C GLU A 83 -1.20 10.08 -7.69
N TRP A 84 -1.16 8.93 -7.01
CA TRP A 84 -2.13 7.84 -7.22
C TRP A 84 -3.57 8.24 -6.92
N ALA A 85 -3.81 8.98 -5.84
CA ALA A 85 -5.15 9.44 -5.47
C ALA A 85 -5.73 10.40 -6.53
N LEU A 86 -4.91 11.34 -6.99
CA LEU A 86 -5.27 12.23 -8.10
C LEU A 86 -5.53 11.46 -9.40
N ALA A 87 -4.71 10.46 -9.72
CA ALA A 87 -4.91 9.61 -10.90
C ALA A 87 -6.20 8.79 -10.86
N ALA A 88 -6.69 8.48 -9.66
CA ALA A 88 -7.97 7.82 -9.47
C ALA A 88 -9.17 8.80 -9.44
N ASP A 89 -8.96 10.12 -9.62
CA ASP A 89 -9.97 11.17 -9.37
C ASP A 89 -10.64 11.02 -7.99
N GLU A 90 -9.85 10.69 -6.96
CA GLU A 90 -10.30 10.56 -5.58
C GLU A 90 -9.49 11.52 -4.69
N ARG A 91 -10.08 12.67 -4.37
CA ARG A 91 -9.41 13.72 -3.60
C ARG A 91 -9.47 13.47 -2.09
N ASP A 92 -10.40 12.63 -1.62
CA ASP A 92 -10.44 12.22 -0.23
C ASP A 92 -9.45 11.07 -0.01
N MET A 93 -8.33 11.37 0.65
CA MET A 93 -7.27 10.39 0.89
C MET A 93 -7.72 9.22 1.76
N ALA A 94 -8.69 9.38 2.65
CA ALA A 94 -9.20 8.26 3.46
C ALA A 94 -10.03 7.32 2.59
N VAL A 95 -10.88 7.88 1.72
CA VAL A 95 -11.67 7.11 0.74
C VAL A 95 -10.77 6.41 -0.27
N TRP A 96 -9.78 7.11 -0.83
CA TRP A 96 -8.81 6.53 -1.74
C TRP A 96 -8.06 5.36 -1.09
N ARG A 97 -7.51 5.56 0.12
CA ARG A 97 -6.78 4.49 0.84
C ARG A 97 -7.65 3.26 1.04
N ALA A 98 -8.89 3.45 1.51
CA ALA A 98 -9.81 2.35 1.74
C ALA A 98 -10.14 1.61 0.44
N SER A 99 -10.41 2.35 -0.65
CA SER A 99 -10.83 1.77 -1.93
C SER A 99 -9.67 1.07 -2.65
N ALA A 100 -8.50 1.69 -2.70
CA ALA A 100 -7.32 1.13 -3.35
C ALA A 100 -6.86 -0.17 -2.69
N ARG A 101 -6.86 -0.24 -1.35
CA ARG A 101 -6.57 -1.50 -0.62
C ARG A 101 -7.50 -2.64 -0.97
N ARG A 102 -8.77 -2.33 -1.27
CA ARG A 102 -9.80 -3.31 -1.60
C ARG A 102 -9.81 -3.71 -3.07
N ALA A 103 -8.98 -3.10 -3.92
CA ALA A 103 -8.97 -3.39 -5.36
C ALA A 103 -8.71 -4.88 -5.65
N LEU A 104 -7.72 -5.47 -4.98
CA LEU A 104 -7.40 -6.91 -5.07
C LEU A 104 -8.28 -7.82 -4.19
N GLN A 105 -9.09 -7.26 -3.29
CA GLN A 105 -10.14 -8.03 -2.61
C GLN A 105 -11.35 -8.23 -3.54
N SER A 106 -11.71 -7.16 -4.27
CA SER A 106 -12.79 -7.17 -5.25
C SER A 106 -12.43 -7.94 -6.52
N HIS A 107 -11.14 -7.95 -6.87
CA HIS A 107 -10.59 -8.66 -8.02
C HIS A 107 -9.37 -9.49 -7.59
N PRO A 108 -9.59 -10.65 -6.96
CA PRO A 108 -8.53 -11.50 -6.39
C PRO A 108 -7.62 -12.15 -7.41
N VAL A 109 -7.97 -12.09 -8.71
CA VAL A 109 -7.13 -12.53 -9.82
C VAL A 109 -7.11 -11.43 -10.86
N VAL A 110 -5.92 -10.89 -11.14
CA VAL A 110 -5.71 -9.83 -12.13
C VAL A 110 -4.69 -10.32 -13.16
N VAL A 111 -4.95 -10.07 -14.44
CA VAL A 111 -4.09 -10.49 -15.55
C VAL A 111 -3.70 -9.27 -16.37
N PHE A 112 -2.42 -8.92 -16.32
CA PHE A 112 -1.84 -7.99 -17.29
C PHE A 112 -1.46 -8.76 -18.55
N SER A 113 -2.01 -8.34 -19.69
CA SER A 113 -2.09 -9.11 -20.94
C SER A 113 -1.72 -8.23 -22.13
N LYS A 114 -1.55 -8.87 -23.30
CA LYS A 114 -1.64 -8.21 -24.60
C LYS A 114 -2.50 -9.04 -25.55
N THR A 115 -3.34 -8.39 -26.37
CA THR A 115 -4.33 -9.06 -27.22
C THR A 115 -3.69 -9.98 -28.26
N TYR A 116 -2.56 -9.57 -28.82
CA TYR A 116 -1.83 -10.33 -29.84
C TYR A 116 -0.94 -11.46 -29.25
N CYS A 117 -0.73 -11.49 -27.93
CA CYS A 117 0.23 -12.39 -27.32
C CYS A 117 -0.35 -13.81 -27.16
N PRO A 118 0.24 -14.85 -27.79
CA PRO A 118 -0.25 -16.22 -27.67
C PRO A 118 -0.13 -16.77 -26.24
N TYR A 119 0.91 -16.38 -25.49
CA TYR A 119 1.08 -16.76 -24.08
C TYR A 119 -0.04 -16.16 -23.22
N SER A 120 -0.43 -14.91 -23.46
CA SER A 120 -1.53 -14.27 -22.74
C SER A 120 -2.87 -14.95 -23.04
N ARG A 121 -3.11 -15.36 -24.30
CA ARG A 121 -4.28 -16.15 -24.67
C ARG A 121 -4.34 -17.47 -23.90
N ARG A 122 -3.25 -18.26 -23.92
CA ARG A 122 -3.18 -19.53 -23.19
C ARG A 122 -3.43 -19.37 -21.68
N ALA A 123 -2.83 -18.37 -21.05
CA ALA A 123 -3.03 -18.10 -19.63
C ALA A 123 -4.50 -17.75 -19.32
N LYS A 124 -5.13 -16.89 -20.13
CA LYS A 124 -6.54 -16.53 -19.98
C LYS A 124 -7.47 -17.73 -20.19
N ASP A 125 -7.21 -18.56 -21.19
CA ASP A 125 -8.02 -19.76 -21.48
C ASP A 125 -7.94 -20.78 -20.32
N LEU A 126 -6.73 -20.99 -19.77
CA LEU A 126 -6.53 -21.86 -18.60
C LEU A 126 -7.29 -21.31 -17.37
N LEU A 127 -7.15 -20.02 -17.07
CA LEU A 127 -7.88 -19.39 -15.96
C LEU A 127 -9.40 -19.47 -16.16
N ALA A 128 -9.90 -19.29 -17.38
CA ALA A 128 -11.32 -19.39 -17.71
C ALA A 128 -11.88 -20.80 -17.45
N SER A 129 -11.07 -21.86 -17.61
CA SER A 129 -11.51 -23.23 -17.35
C SER A 129 -11.93 -23.48 -15.89
N PHE A 130 -11.44 -22.68 -14.95
CA PHE A 130 -11.78 -22.78 -13.52
C PHE A 130 -13.11 -22.10 -13.15
N LYS A 131 -13.72 -21.31 -14.06
CA LYS A 131 -15.00 -20.61 -13.83
C LYS A 131 -15.03 -19.84 -12.50
N LEU A 132 -13.98 -19.08 -12.23
CA LEU A 132 -13.80 -18.33 -10.99
C LEU A 132 -14.92 -17.29 -10.79
N ASP A 133 -15.28 -17.07 -9.53
CA ASP A 133 -16.24 -16.04 -9.11
C ASP A 133 -15.65 -15.19 -7.96
N PRO A 134 -15.29 -13.92 -8.22
CA PRO A 134 -15.45 -13.20 -9.48
C PRO A 134 -14.48 -13.67 -10.59
N PRO A 135 -14.77 -13.37 -11.88
CA PRO A 135 -13.85 -13.69 -12.97
C PRO A 135 -12.55 -12.86 -12.89
N PRO A 136 -11.46 -13.32 -13.51
CA PRO A 136 -10.22 -12.54 -13.58
C PRO A 136 -10.42 -11.16 -14.20
N LEU A 137 -9.87 -10.12 -13.57
CA LEU A 137 -9.79 -8.78 -14.14
C LEU A 137 -8.62 -8.71 -15.13
N VAL A 138 -8.88 -8.32 -16.37
CA VAL A 138 -7.87 -8.32 -17.45
C VAL A 138 -7.56 -6.90 -17.90
N PHE A 139 -6.28 -6.56 -17.96
CA PHE A 139 -5.79 -5.31 -18.56
C PHE A 139 -4.97 -5.61 -19.82
N GLU A 140 -5.47 -5.21 -20.99
CA GLU A 140 -4.80 -5.39 -22.28
C GLU A 140 -3.88 -4.20 -22.58
N LEU A 141 -2.60 -4.35 -22.24
CA LEU A 141 -1.63 -3.25 -22.27
C LEU A 141 -1.35 -2.71 -23.68
N ASP A 142 -1.46 -3.55 -24.71
CA ASP A 142 -1.28 -3.14 -26.11
C ASP A 142 -2.41 -2.26 -26.65
N THR A 143 -3.54 -2.19 -25.95
CA THR A 143 -4.67 -1.32 -26.32
C THR A 143 -4.60 0.06 -25.67
N ARG A 144 -3.53 0.34 -24.92
CA ARG A 144 -3.32 1.60 -24.20
C ARG A 144 -2.04 2.28 -24.65
N GLU A 145 -2.07 3.60 -24.80
CA GLU A 145 -0.88 4.40 -25.14
C GLU A 145 0.18 4.35 -24.01
N ASP A 146 -0.26 4.33 -22.76
CA ASP A 146 0.61 4.21 -21.57
C ASP A 146 0.99 2.75 -21.24
N GLY A 147 0.63 1.78 -22.09
CA GLY A 147 0.83 0.36 -21.82
C GLY A 147 2.27 -0.05 -21.55
N LYS A 148 3.23 0.60 -22.22
CA LYS A 148 4.68 0.39 -22.00
C LYS A 148 5.09 0.85 -20.60
N ALA A 149 4.67 2.05 -20.19
CA ALA A 149 4.98 2.61 -18.88
C ALA A 149 4.37 1.77 -17.75
N ILE A 150 3.15 1.26 -17.95
CA ILE A 150 2.52 0.30 -17.04
C ILE A 150 3.33 -1.00 -16.95
N GLN A 151 3.80 -1.54 -18.08
CA GLN A 151 4.63 -2.75 -18.10
C GLN A 151 5.97 -2.56 -17.36
N ASP A 152 6.58 -1.38 -17.47
CA ASP A 152 7.81 -1.04 -16.74
C ASP A 152 7.55 -0.90 -15.23
N ALA A 153 6.44 -0.27 -14.83
CA ALA A 153 6.02 -0.23 -13.44
C ALA A 153 5.75 -1.64 -12.90
N LEU A 154 5.11 -2.52 -13.66
CA LEU A 154 4.90 -3.91 -13.27
C LEU A 154 6.21 -4.67 -13.07
N HIS A 155 7.21 -4.43 -13.92
CA HIS A 155 8.54 -5.01 -13.74
C HIS A 155 9.14 -4.57 -12.40
N ARG A 156 9.08 -3.27 -12.07
CA ARG A 156 9.56 -2.75 -10.79
C ARG A 156 8.79 -3.35 -9.59
N LEU A 157 7.48 -3.45 -9.70
CA LEU A 157 6.60 -3.86 -8.59
C LEU A 157 6.55 -5.36 -8.35
N THR A 158 6.76 -6.17 -9.39
CA THR A 158 6.53 -7.63 -9.34
C THR A 158 7.76 -8.46 -9.75
N GLY A 159 8.81 -7.81 -10.27
CA GLY A 159 9.97 -8.49 -10.86
C GLY A 159 9.72 -9.07 -12.25
N ARG A 160 8.50 -9.02 -12.79
CA ARG A 160 8.17 -9.58 -14.11
C ARG A 160 8.03 -8.51 -15.19
N ALA A 161 8.94 -8.55 -16.16
CA ALA A 161 8.97 -7.63 -17.30
C ALA A 161 8.10 -8.07 -18.50
N THR A 162 7.44 -9.23 -18.45
CA THR A 162 6.73 -9.83 -19.60
C THR A 162 5.25 -10.03 -19.33
N VAL A 163 4.45 -10.05 -20.40
CA VAL A 163 3.06 -10.51 -20.36
C VAL A 163 2.97 -12.00 -20.76
N PRO A 164 1.99 -12.75 -20.25
CA PRO A 164 1.08 -12.36 -19.18
C PRO A 164 1.80 -12.25 -17.83
N ASN A 165 1.31 -11.35 -16.97
CA ASN A 165 1.68 -11.28 -15.56
C ASN A 165 0.40 -11.45 -14.73
N VAL A 166 0.30 -12.56 -14.01
CA VAL A 166 -0.90 -12.94 -13.24
C VAL A 166 -0.68 -12.63 -11.78
N ILE A 167 -1.49 -11.74 -11.24
CA ILE A 167 -1.46 -11.29 -9.86
C ILE A 167 -2.61 -11.92 -9.09
N VAL A 168 -2.34 -12.45 -7.89
CA VAL A 168 -3.35 -13.10 -7.06
C VAL A 168 -3.36 -12.60 -5.61
N GLY A 169 -4.56 -12.61 -5.04
CA GLY A 169 -4.82 -12.43 -3.62
C GLY A 169 -4.61 -11.00 -3.11
N PRO A 170 -4.99 -10.74 -1.83
CA PRO A 170 -4.94 -9.41 -1.25
C PRO A 170 -3.52 -8.86 -1.07
N ALA A 171 -2.51 -9.73 -1.08
CA ALA A 171 -1.10 -9.33 -1.01
C ALA A 171 -0.56 -8.81 -2.35
N GLY A 172 -1.22 -9.10 -3.48
CA GLY A 172 -0.75 -8.70 -4.80
C GLY A 172 0.47 -9.48 -5.28
N GLU A 173 0.48 -10.80 -5.08
CA GLU A 173 1.59 -11.66 -5.47
C GLU A 173 1.52 -12.00 -6.96
N SER A 174 2.63 -11.86 -7.69
CA SER A 174 2.74 -12.40 -9.05
C SER A 174 3.03 -13.90 -9.00
N ILE A 175 2.17 -14.70 -9.63
CA ILE A 175 2.37 -16.15 -9.79
C ILE A 175 2.95 -16.50 -11.18
N GLY A 176 3.42 -15.48 -11.91
CA GLY A 176 4.14 -15.65 -13.17
C GLY A 176 3.28 -15.44 -14.42
N GLY A 177 3.72 -16.07 -15.51
CA GLY A 177 3.11 -16.00 -16.84
C GLY A 177 2.53 -17.33 -17.29
N SER A 178 2.38 -17.52 -18.61
CA SER A 178 1.68 -18.69 -19.16
C SER A 178 2.32 -20.02 -18.75
N ASP A 179 3.64 -20.10 -18.77
CA ASP A 179 4.35 -21.36 -18.53
C ASP A 179 4.37 -21.69 -17.03
N ASP A 180 4.47 -20.66 -16.17
CA ASP A 180 4.35 -20.80 -14.71
C ASP A 180 2.95 -21.30 -14.32
N LEU A 181 1.90 -20.73 -14.92
CA LEU A 181 0.52 -21.19 -14.70
C LEU A 181 0.33 -22.63 -15.17
N ALA A 182 0.87 -23.00 -16.33
CA ALA A 182 0.80 -24.37 -16.84
C ALA A 182 1.53 -25.35 -15.91
N ALA A 183 2.70 -24.96 -15.37
CA ALA A 183 3.44 -25.75 -14.39
C ALA A 183 2.65 -25.94 -13.09
N LEU A 184 2.09 -24.87 -12.52
CA LEU A 184 1.23 -24.94 -11.34
C LEU A 184 -0.01 -25.81 -11.58
N HIS A 185 -0.60 -25.75 -12.79
CA HIS A 185 -1.74 -26.58 -13.14
C HIS A 185 -1.36 -28.06 -13.23
N ALA A 186 -0.25 -28.37 -13.90
CA ALA A 186 0.26 -29.74 -14.01
C ALA A 186 0.65 -30.33 -12.65
N ALA A 187 1.14 -29.50 -11.72
CA ALA A 187 1.43 -29.88 -10.35
C ALA A 187 0.17 -30.01 -9.45
N GLY A 188 -1.02 -29.63 -9.93
CA GLY A 188 -2.25 -29.62 -9.14
C GLY A 188 -2.32 -28.48 -8.11
N GLU A 189 -1.45 -27.48 -8.20
CA GLU A 189 -1.31 -26.41 -7.22
C GLU A 189 -2.06 -25.13 -7.60
N LEU A 190 -2.37 -24.95 -8.90
CA LEU A 190 -3.00 -23.73 -9.40
C LEU A 190 -4.38 -23.47 -8.76
N LEU A 191 -5.26 -24.49 -8.71
CA LEU A 191 -6.59 -24.33 -8.12
C LEU A 191 -6.51 -23.94 -6.62
N PRO A 192 -5.72 -24.63 -5.78
CA PRO A 192 -5.49 -24.20 -4.41
C PRO A 192 -5.00 -22.74 -4.27
N VAL A 193 -4.12 -22.28 -5.16
CA VAL A 193 -3.66 -20.88 -5.17
C VAL A 193 -4.82 -19.92 -5.45
N LEU A 194 -5.60 -20.19 -6.49
CA LEU A 194 -6.74 -19.35 -6.90
C LEU A 194 -7.83 -19.30 -5.82
N GLU A 195 -8.17 -20.44 -5.20
CA GLU A 195 -9.16 -20.50 -4.12
C GLU A 195 -8.69 -19.74 -2.87
N ARG A 196 -7.40 -19.85 -2.50
CA ARG A 196 -6.84 -19.06 -1.41
C ARG A 196 -6.93 -17.56 -1.69
N ALA A 197 -6.61 -17.15 -2.91
CA ALA A 197 -6.69 -15.76 -3.34
C ALA A 197 -8.14 -15.23 -3.23
N ILE A 198 -9.12 -15.98 -3.75
CA ILE A 198 -10.53 -15.60 -3.71
C ILE A 198 -11.06 -15.54 -2.28
N ARG A 199 -10.78 -16.55 -1.46
CA ARG A 199 -11.22 -16.58 -0.06
C ARG A 199 -10.61 -15.44 0.75
N GLY A 200 -9.33 -15.11 0.52
CA GLY A 200 -8.65 -13.98 1.15
C GLY A 200 -9.20 -12.61 0.75
N GLY A 201 -9.94 -12.52 -0.36
CA GLY A 201 -10.62 -11.29 -0.79
C GLY A 201 -12.03 -11.08 -0.20
N ARG A 202 -12.61 -12.09 0.47
CA ARG A 202 -13.98 -12.05 1.00
C ARG A 202 -14.08 -11.65 2.49
N VAL A 203 -12.98 -11.23 3.11
CA VAL A 203 -12.87 -10.95 4.56
C VAL A 203 -12.97 -9.46 4.87
#